data_AF-A0A1M4ZNV2-F1
#
_entry.id   AF-A0A1M4ZNV2-F1
#
_cell.length_a   1.000
_cell.length_b   1.000
_cell.length_c   1.000
_cell.angle_alpha   90.00
_cell.angle_beta   90.00
_cell.angle_gamma   90.00
#
_symmetry.space_group_name_H-M   'P 1'
#
loop_
_entity.id
_entity.type
_entity.pdbx_description
1 polymer ?
#
loop_
_entity_poly.entity_id
_entity_poly.type
_entity_poly.pdbx_seq_one_letter_code
_entity_poly.pdbx_strand_id
1 'polypeptide(L)' 'MNLNYPVDFRLKDGTHVIVHKKEENNYDFFLTRLNSERHNFMWINGRIEESYETRFNEWQNEAIEKFQELLQHNNL' A
#
# COMPACT_ATOMS: atom_id res chain seq x y z
N MET A 1 14.01 -14.24 -3.75
CA MET A 1 13.09 -14.39 -2.61
C MET A 1 11.81 -13.61 -2.87
N ASN A 2 10.72 -14.31 -3.20
CA ASN A 2 9.40 -13.66 -3.35
C ASN A 2 8.97 -13.06 -2.01
N LEU A 3 8.46 -11.83 -2.01
CA LEU A 3 7.68 -11.32 -0.87
C LEU A 3 6.51 -12.26 -0.60
N ASN A 4 6.38 -12.68 0.65
CA ASN A 4 5.21 -13.43 1.10
C ASN A 4 4.07 -12.43 1.30
N TYR A 5 2.96 -12.64 0.58
CA TYR A 5 1.75 -11.84 0.73
C TYR A 5 0.80 -12.50 1.75
N PRO A 6 0.03 -11.71 2.52
CA PRO A 6 0.01 -10.25 2.51
C PRO A 6 1.26 -9.64 3.16
N VAL A 7 1.64 -8.45 2.68
CA VAL A 7 2.73 -7.66 3.24
C VAL A 7 2.14 -6.69 4.25
N ASP A 8 2.71 -6.66 5.45
CA ASP A 8 2.22 -5.86 6.58
C ASP A 8 3.31 -4.86 7.00
N PHE A 9 2.94 -3.58 7.07
CA PHE A 9 3.79 -2.54 7.64
C PHE A 9 2.98 -1.35 8.17
N ARG A 10 3.68 -0.38 8.76
CA ARG A 10 3.10 0.87 9.27
C ARG A 10 3.69 2.10 8.59
N LEU A 11 2.86 3.11 8.35
CA LEU A 11 3.30 4.46 7.93
C LEU A 11 3.87 5.25 9.13
N LYS A 12 4.46 6.41 8.85
CA LYS A 12 5.06 7.31 9.86
C LYS A 12 4.07 7.76 10.92
N ASP A 13 2.82 7.99 10.54
CA ASP A 13 1.75 8.44 11.44
C ASP A 13 1.09 7.30 12.24
N GLY A 14 1.57 6.06 12.07
CA GLY A 14 1.05 4.87 12.73
C GLY A 14 -0.07 4.15 11.98
N THR A 15 -0.50 4.65 10.81
CA THR A 15 -1.46 3.97 9.92
C THR A 15 -0.95 2.58 9.56
N HIS A 16 -1.78 1.58 9.78
CA HIS A 16 -1.51 0.18 9.45
C HIS A 16 -1.83 -0.05 7.97
N VAL A 17 -0.93 -0.71 7.26
CA VAL A 17 -1.05 -1.01 5.83
C VAL A 17 -0.91 -2.50 5.61
N ILE A 18 -1.90 -3.07 4.93
CA ILE A 18 -1.86 -4.45 4.45
C ILE A 18 -1.90 -4.41 2.93
N VAL A 19 -0.95 -5.09 2.28
CA VAL A 19 -0.86 -5.17 0.83
C VAL A 19 -1.08 -6.60 0.36
N HIS A 20 -2.04 -6.78 -0.53
CA HIS A 20 -2.28 -8.06 -1.20
C HIS A 20 -1.86 -7.96 -2.67
N LYS A 21 -1.16 -8.98 -3.18
CA LYS A 21 -0.91 -9.11 -4.62
C LYS A 21 -2.09 -9.79 -5.28
N LYS A 22 -2.67 -9.14 -6.28
CA LYS A 22 -3.69 -9.74 -7.17
C LYS A 22 -3.01 -10.52 -8.29
N GLU A 23 -2.20 -9.78 -9.05
CA GLU A 23 -1.53 -10.24 -10.26
C GLU A 23 -0.14 -9.60 -10.33
N GLU A 24 0.59 -9.83 -11.42
CA GLU A 24 1.84 -9.12 -11.67
C GLU A 24 1.58 -7.60 -11.75
N ASN A 25 2.34 -6.82 -10.98
CA ASN A 25 2.21 -5.35 -10.91
C ASN A 25 0.83 -4.82 -10.49
N ASN A 26 0.00 -5.64 -9.84
CA ASN A 26 -1.32 -5.26 -9.35
C ASN A 26 -1.49 -5.59 -7.87
N TYR A 27 -1.70 -4.56 -7.05
CA TYR A 27 -1.70 -4.64 -5.59
C TYR A 27 -2.90 -3.93 -4.97
N ASP A 28 -3.60 -4.59 -4.05
CA ASP A 28 -4.61 -3.98 -3.19
C ASP A 28 -3.95 -3.46 -1.91
N PHE A 29 -4.21 -2.21 -1.58
CA PHE A 29 -3.78 -1.58 -0.33
C PHE A 29 -4.98 -1.36 0.59
N PHE A 30 -4.84 -1.81 1.85
CA PHE A 30 -5.80 -1.59 2.91
C PHE A 30 -5.14 -0.78 4.02
N LEU A 31 -5.61 0.46 4.22
CA LEU A 31 -5.08 1.40 5.22
C LEU A 31 -6.06 1.50 6.37
N THR A 32 -5.58 1.34 7.60
CA THR A 32 -6.38 1.52 8.83
C THR A 32 -5.63 2.38 9.84
N ARG A 33 -6.21 3.52 10.19
CA ARG A 33 -5.66 4.45 11.17
C ARG A 33 -6.14 4.13 12.59
N LEU A 34 -5.43 4.64 13.60
CA LEU A 34 -5.75 4.44 15.03
C LEU A 34 -7.16 4.90 15.42
N ASN A 35 -7.70 5.92 14.76
CA ASN A 35 -9.08 6.40 14.95
C ASN A 35 -10.13 5.58 14.17
N SER A 36 -9.76 4.40 13.65
CA SER A 36 -10.60 3.53 12.81
C SER A 36 -10.97 4.10 11.43
N GLU A 37 -10.31 5.18 10.98
CA GLU A 37 -10.44 5.62 9.59
C GLU A 37 -9.81 4.58 8.66
N ARG A 38 -10.58 4.17 7.64
CA ARG A 38 -10.18 3.13 6.69
C ARG A 38 -10.19 3.69 5.27
N HIS A 39 -9.17 3.33 4.51
CA HIS A 39 -9.06 3.69 3.10
C HIS A 39 -8.47 2.53 2.32
N ASN A 40 -9.02 2.25 1.15
CA ASN A 40 -8.52 1.19 0.28
C ASN A 40 -8.30 1.75 -1.12
N PHE A 41 -7.24 1.30 -1.78
CA PHE A 41 -6.96 1.66 -3.17
C PHE A 41 -6.21 0.55 -3.89
N MET A 42 -6.21 0.59 -5.21
CA MET A 42 -5.42 -0.32 -6.04
C MET A 42 -4.22 0.41 -6.63
N TRP A 43 -3.07 -0.26 -6.66
CA TRP A 43 -1.89 0.19 -7.37
C TRP A 43 -1.61 -0.76 -8.53
N ILE A 44 -1.91 -0.29 -9.75
CA ILE A 44 -1.88 -1.08 -10.98
C ILE A 44 -0.86 -0.47 -11.93
N ASN A 45 0.17 -1.24 -12.30
CA ASN A 45 1.18 -0.82 -13.27
C ASN A 45 1.76 0.58 -12.99
N GLY A 46 2.01 0.89 -11.71
CA GLY A 46 2.58 2.18 -11.30
C GLY A 46 1.55 3.31 -11.14
N ARG A 47 0.26 3.06 -11.33
CA ARG A 47 -0.81 4.05 -11.20
C ARG A 47 -1.77 3.70 -10.07
N ILE A 48 -2.25 4.72 -9.37
CA ILE A 48 -3.32 4.56 -8.38
C ILE A 48 -4.64 4.54 -9.14
N GLU A 49 -5.37 3.45 -9.03
CA GLU A 49 -6.78 3.38 -9.45
C GLU A 49 -7.63 3.60 -8.20
N GLU A 50 -8.33 4.74 -8.18
CA GLU A 50 -8.88 5.32 -6.96
C GLU A 50 -10.41 5.35 -6.93
N SER A 51 -10.96 5.32 -5.71
CA SER A 51 -12.33 5.68 -5.41
C SER A 51 -12.35 7.00 -4.62
N TYR A 52 -12.40 8.12 -5.36
CA TYR A 52 -13.11 9.38 -4.99
C TYR A 52 -12.62 10.32 -3.85
N GLU A 53 -11.47 10.16 -3.20
CA GLU A 53 -11.09 11.07 -2.10
C GLU A 53 -9.61 11.53 -2.08
N THR A 54 -9.35 12.71 -2.65
CA THR A 54 -8.02 13.35 -2.70
C THR A 54 -7.34 13.58 -1.36
N ARG A 55 -8.08 13.56 -0.24
CA ARG A 55 -7.53 13.74 1.11
C ARG A 55 -6.62 12.59 1.57
N PHE A 56 -6.66 11.44 0.89
CA PHE A 56 -5.83 10.28 1.21
C PHE A 56 -4.56 10.15 0.35
N ASN A 57 -4.33 11.08 -0.59
CA ASN A 57 -3.19 11.07 -1.51
C ASN A 57 -1.84 10.92 -0.79
N GLU A 58 -1.64 11.63 0.32
CA GLU A 58 -0.38 11.56 1.08
C GLU A 58 -0.14 10.15 1.62
N TRP A 59 -1.17 9.50 2.18
CA TRP A 59 -1.04 8.14 2.72
C TRP A 59 -0.85 7.10 1.63
N GLN A 60 -1.51 7.26 0.49
CA GLN A 60 -1.33 6.35 -0.65
C GLN A 60 0.09 6.42 -1.18
N ASN A 61 0.62 7.63 -1.39
CA ASN A 61 1.97 7.82 -1.89
C ASN A 61 2.99 7.26 -0.90
N GLU A 62 2.85 7.55 0.40
CA GLU A 62 3.75 7.00 1.42
C GLU A 62 3.69 5.46 1.47
N ALA A 63 2.48 4.88 1.39
CA ALA A 63 2.30 3.44 1.36
C ALA A 63 2.96 2.79 0.13
N ILE A 64 2.83 3.41 -1.05
CA ILE A 64 3.47 2.93 -2.27
C ILE A 64 5.00 3.04 -2.17
N GLU A 65 5.53 4.18 -1.76
CA GLU A 65 6.98 4.40 -1.61
C GLU A 65 7.59 3.33 -0.69
N LYS A 66 6.99 3.13 0.48
CA LYS A 66 7.46 2.14 1.45
C LYS A 66 7.32 0.70 0.92
N PHE A 67 6.24 0.39 0.21
CA PHE A 67 6.07 -0.91 -0.40
C PHE A 67 7.09 -1.18 -1.52
N GLN A 68 7.43 -0.16 -2.32
CA GLN A 68 8.48 -0.23 -3.33
C GLN A 68 9.85 -0.48 -2.70
N GLU A 69 10.18 0.20 -1.60
CA GLU A 69 11.40 -0.06 -0.84
C GLU A 69 11.45 -1.52 -0.35
N LEU A 70 10.33 -2.06 0.16
CA LEU A 70 10.25 -3.47 0.58
C LEU A 70 10.41 -4.44 -0.59
N LEU A 71 9.84 -4.13 -1.76
CA LEU A 71 10.02 -4.91 -2.99
C LEU A 71 11.49 -4.97 -3.41
N GLN A 72 12.19 -3.83 -3.37
CA GLN A 72 13.61 -3.75 -3.67
C GLN A 72 14.45 -4.55 -2.66
N HIS A 73 14.24 -4.35 -1.35
CA HIS A 73 15.02 -5.03 -0.32
C HIS A 73 14.78 -6.55 -0.23
N ASN A 74 13.61 -7.04 -0.65
CA ASN A 74 13.32 -8.48 -0.62
C ASN A 74 13.67 -9.19 -1.93
N ASN A 75 13.85 -8.49 -3.05
CA ASN A 75 14.23 -9.14 -4.31
C ASN A 75 14.72 -8.23 -5.47
N LEU A 76 15.61 -7.27 -5.20
CA LEU A 76 16.55 -6.70 -6.17
C LEU A 76 17.95 -6.58 -5.57
#